data_AF-A0A6A4LTR1-F1
#
_entry.id   AF-A0A6A4LTR1-F1
#
_cell.length_a   1.000
_cell.length_b   1.000
_cell.length_c   1.000
_cell.angle_alpha   90.00
_cell.angle_beta   90.00
_cell.angle_gamma   90.00
#
_symmetry.space_group_name_H-M   'P 1'
#
loop_
_entity.id
_entity.type
_entity.pdbx_description
1 polymer ?
#
loop_
_entity_poly.entity_id
_entity_poly.type
_entity_poly.pdbx_seq_one_letter_code
_entity_poly.pdbx_strand_id
1 'polypeptide(L)'
;MVYLTNFYRPAFAEAAAFGNTENGSLDEKAQKALECPCIADLRKGPCGTQFSGAFLCFLKSTAEEKGSDCVHPFVALQSCIKANPNAFAKDVLEDDDDEVKEEEEPAQEYKIIPPEWSTESQSPRQRL
;
A
#
# COMPACT_ATOMS: atom_id res chain seq x y z
N MET A 1 -4.19 1.62 -7.57
CA MET A 1 -2.85 1.48 -6.96
C MET A 1 -2.39 2.72 -6.22
N VAL A 2 -2.77 3.92 -6.68
CA VAL A 2 -2.46 5.22 -6.06
C VAL A 2 -2.74 5.29 -4.55
N TYR A 3 -3.80 4.61 -4.08
CA TYR A 3 -4.18 4.58 -2.66
C TYR A 3 -3.15 3.91 -1.74
N LEU A 4 -2.54 2.80 -2.16
CA LEU A 4 -1.53 2.10 -1.36
C LEU A 4 -0.20 2.87 -1.39
N THR A 5 0.14 3.48 -2.53
CA THR A 5 1.35 4.31 -2.65
C THR A 5 1.28 5.60 -1.84
N ASN A 6 0.10 6.20 -1.62
CA ASN A 6 -0.03 7.39 -0.78
C ASN A 6 -0.04 7.04 0.71
N PHE A 7 -0.79 6.01 1.09
CA PHE A 7 -0.90 5.55 2.48
C PHE A 7 0.43 5.06 3.06
N TYR A 8 1.32 4.54 2.21
CA TYR A 8 2.61 4.02 2.64
C TYR A 8 3.81 4.79 2.07
N ARG A 9 3.58 5.95 1.43
CA ARG A 9 4.63 6.71 0.72
C ARG A 9 5.86 7.04 1.56
N PRO A 10 5.72 7.54 2.80
CA PRO A 10 6.87 7.93 3.61
C PRO A 10 7.70 6.71 4.01
N ALA A 11 7.04 5.68 4.55
CA ALA A 11 7.69 4.45 5.01
C ALA A 11 8.32 3.66 3.86
N PHE A 12 7.73 3.66 2.67
CA PHE A 12 8.32 3.00 1.49
C PHE A 12 9.56 3.73 0.99
N ALA A 13 9.55 5.06 0.98
CA ALA A 13 10.71 5.86 0.57
C ALA A 13 11.88 5.66 1.55
N GLU A 14 11.60 5.69 2.85
CA GLU A 14 12.61 5.42 3.88
C GLU A 14 13.17 4.00 3.78
N ALA A 15 12.31 2.99 3.63
CA ALA A 15 12.75 1.60 3.47
C ALA A 15 13.58 1.40 2.19
N ALA A 16 13.20 2.03 1.07
CA ALA A 16 13.98 1.99 -0.16
C ALA A 16 15.37 2.64 0.01
N ALA A 17 15.44 3.74 0.75
CA ALA A 17 16.72 4.39 1.09
C ALA A 17 17.58 3.51 2.00
N PHE A 18 16.98 2.86 2.99
CA PHE A 18 17.67 1.89 3.85
C PHE A 18 18.27 0.72 3.06
N GLY A 19 17.59 0.28 2.00
CA GLY A 19 18.07 -0.75 1.10
C GLY A 19 19.20 -0.33 0.15
N ASN A 20 19.55 0.95 0.09
CA ASN A 20 20.46 1.46 -0.93
C ASN A 20 21.93 1.13 -0.61
N THR A 21 22.41 0.02 -1.17
CA THR A 21 23.82 -0.40 -1.13
C THR A 21 24.49 -0.12 -2.47
N GLU A 22 25.72 0.44 -2.44
CA GLU A 22 26.42 0.95 -3.64
C GLU A 22 26.73 -0.11 -4.71
N ASN A 23 26.69 -1.41 -4.37
CA ASN A 23 26.96 -2.53 -5.29
C ASN A 23 25.92 -3.67 -5.23
N GLY A 24 24.74 -3.44 -4.65
CA GLY A 24 23.72 -4.48 -4.50
C GLY A 24 22.87 -4.67 -5.77
N SER A 25 22.56 -5.92 -6.11
CA SER A 25 21.50 -6.29 -7.06
C SER A 25 20.14 -5.69 -6.66
N LEU A 26 19.21 -5.53 -7.60
CA LEU A 26 17.83 -5.15 -7.30
C LEU A 26 17.20 -6.07 -6.24
N ASP A 27 17.50 -7.37 -6.28
CA ASP A 27 17.06 -8.34 -5.28
C ASP A 27 17.67 -8.08 -3.90
N GLU A 28 18.96 -7.79 -3.83
CA GLU A 28 19.65 -7.50 -2.56
C GLU A 28 19.14 -6.20 -1.95
N LYS A 29 18.97 -5.16 -2.76
CA LYS A 29 18.43 -3.87 -2.33
C LYS A 29 16.99 -4.00 -1.86
N ALA A 30 16.17 -4.77 -2.57
CA ALA A 30 14.77 -5.02 -2.19
C ALA A 30 14.69 -5.82 -0.88
N GLN A 31 15.52 -6.85 -0.73
CA GLN A 31 15.57 -7.62 0.51
C GLN A 31 16.05 -6.77 1.68
N LYS A 32 17.08 -5.94 1.47
CA LYS A 32 17.59 -5.03 2.49
C LYS A 32 16.57 -3.98 2.89
N ALA A 33 15.85 -3.41 1.93
CA ALA A 33 14.76 -2.50 2.18
C ALA A 33 13.64 -3.16 2.98
N LEU A 34 13.31 -4.42 2.68
CA LEU A 34 12.32 -5.18 3.44
C LEU A 34 12.74 -5.34 4.90
N GLU A 35 14.04 -5.35 5.22
CA GLU A 35 14.55 -5.44 6.59
C GLU A 35 14.40 -4.14 7.39
N CYS A 36 14.02 -3.01 6.78
CA CYS A 36 13.96 -1.73 7.48
C CYS A 36 13.09 -1.82 8.75
N PRO A 37 13.59 -1.33 9.90
CA PRO A 37 12.81 -1.28 11.13
C PRO A 37 11.55 -0.39 10.97
N CYS A 38 11.62 0.63 10.09
CA CYS A 38 10.52 1.53 9.74
C CYS A 38 9.26 0.85 9.19
N ILE A 39 9.38 -0.38 8.68
CA ILE A 39 8.25 -1.19 8.17
C ILE A 39 8.10 -2.51 8.94
N ALA A 40 8.74 -2.65 10.09
CA ALA A 40 8.72 -3.90 10.85
C ALA A 40 7.30 -4.28 11.30
N ASP A 41 6.49 -3.29 11.71
CA ASP A 41 5.13 -3.54 12.17
C ASP A 41 4.20 -3.96 11.02
N LEU A 42 4.40 -3.38 9.84
CA LEU A 42 3.70 -3.77 8.61
C LEU A 42 3.99 -5.23 8.22
N ARG A 43 5.21 -5.72 8.47
CA ARG A 43 5.63 -7.11 8.18
C ARG A 43 5.16 -8.13 9.21
N LYS A 44 5.03 -7.73 10.48
CA LYS A 44 4.65 -8.63 11.58
C LYS A 44 3.13 -8.72 11.77
N GLY A 45 2.39 -7.75 11.23
CA GLY A 45 0.94 -7.72 11.30
C GLY A 45 0.22 -8.82 10.50
N PRO A 46 -1.11 -8.94 10.62
CA PRO A 46 -1.92 -10.00 10.01
C PRO A 46 -1.90 -9.98 8.47
N CYS A 47 -1.48 -8.86 7.85
CA CYS A 47 -1.31 -8.72 6.39
C CYS A 47 0.15 -8.68 5.94
N GLY A 48 1.09 -9.04 6.82
CA GLY A 48 2.52 -8.90 6.60
C GLY A 48 3.09 -9.70 5.43
N THR A 49 2.52 -10.87 5.14
CA THR A 49 2.93 -11.70 3.99
C THR A 49 2.58 -11.02 2.68
N GLN A 50 1.36 -10.48 2.57
CA GLN A 50 0.89 -9.77 1.38
C GLN A 50 1.64 -8.45 1.22
N PHE A 51 1.90 -7.76 2.34
CA PHE A 51 2.72 -6.56 2.36
C PHE A 51 4.13 -6.84 1.80
N SER A 52 4.82 -7.84 2.34
CA SER A 52 6.18 -8.19 1.93
C SER A 52 6.24 -8.54 0.44
N GLY A 53 5.27 -9.32 -0.06
CA GLY A 53 5.19 -9.69 -1.47
C GLY A 53 4.96 -8.48 -2.39
N ALA A 54 4.04 -7.58 -2.03
CA ALA A 54 3.77 -6.38 -2.80
C ALA A 54 4.95 -5.39 -2.77
N PHE A 55 5.57 -5.22 -1.59
CA PHE A 55 6.72 -4.35 -1.37
C PHE A 55 7.94 -4.79 -2.18
N LEU A 56 8.30 -6.07 -2.11
CA LEU A 56 9.41 -6.63 -2.88
C LEU A 56 9.16 -6.53 -4.39
N CYS A 57 7.92 -6.82 -4.84
CA CYS A 57 7.57 -6.67 -6.25
C CYS A 57 7.78 -5.22 -6.71
N PHE A 58 7.28 -4.25 -5.96
CA PHE A 58 7.40 -2.83 -6.29
C PHE A 58 8.86 -2.37 -6.41
N LEU A 59 9.72 -2.76 -5.46
CA LEU A 59 11.14 -2.39 -5.51
C LEU A 59 11.89 -3.04 -6.67
N LYS A 60 11.48 -4.24 -7.08
CA LYS A 60 12.09 -4.98 -8.19
C LYS A 60 11.50 -4.65 -9.56
N SER A 61 10.32 -4.03 -9.61
CA SER A 61 9.64 -3.65 -10.85
C SER A 61 10.55 -2.81 -11.73
N THR A 62 10.66 -3.15 -13.02
CA THR A 62 11.41 -2.38 -14.02
C THR A 62 10.49 -1.73 -15.06
N ALA A 63 9.17 -1.81 -14.86
CA ALA A 63 8.19 -1.18 -15.73
C ALA A 63 8.32 0.34 -15.72
N GLU A 64 7.92 0.97 -16.83
CA GLU A 64 7.93 2.44 -17.00
C GLU A 64 7.14 3.13 -15.88
N GLU A 65 5.93 2.63 -15.62
CA GLU A 65 5.21 2.91 -14.39
C GLU A 65 5.57 1.86 -13.34
N LYS A 66 6.40 2.24 -12.36
CA LYS A 66 6.86 1.34 -11.29
C LYS A 66 5.70 0.64 -10.59
N GLY A 67 5.74 -0.69 -10.53
CA GLY A 67 4.73 -1.51 -9.87
C GLY A 67 3.48 -1.80 -10.70
N SER A 68 3.39 -1.32 -11.95
CA SER A 68 2.31 -1.66 -12.88
C SER A 68 2.26 -3.16 -13.23
N ASP A 69 3.39 -3.86 -13.15
CA ASP A 69 3.54 -5.31 -13.26
C ASP A 69 3.22 -6.07 -11.96
N CYS A 70 2.98 -5.35 -10.85
CA CYS A 70 2.79 -5.90 -9.51
C CYS A 70 1.33 -5.89 -9.03
N VAL A 71 0.36 -5.84 -9.95
CA VAL A 71 -1.08 -5.70 -9.64
C VAL A 71 -1.56 -6.75 -8.65
N HIS A 72 -1.25 -8.02 -8.92
CA HIS A 72 -1.75 -9.14 -8.12
C HIS A 72 -1.32 -9.08 -6.64
N PRO A 73 -0.01 -8.91 -6.34
CA PRO A 73 0.45 -8.69 -4.97
C PRO A 73 -0.27 -7.54 -4.26
N PHE A 74 -0.47 -6.39 -4.91
CA PHE A 74 -1.16 -5.25 -4.31
C PHE A 74 -2.65 -5.51 -4.07
N VAL A 75 -3.32 -6.24 -4.95
CA VAL A 75 -4.73 -6.64 -4.76
C VAL A 75 -4.86 -7.61 -3.58
N ALA A 76 -3.93 -8.56 -3.43
CA ALA A 76 -3.91 -9.48 -2.30
C ALA A 76 -3.71 -8.73 -0.97
N LEU A 77 -2.81 -7.75 -0.95
CA LEU A 77 -2.62 -6.88 0.21
C LEU A 77 -3.91 -6.12 0.53
N GLN A 78 -4.48 -5.40 -0.44
CA GLN A 78 -5.71 -4.62 -0.23
C GLN A 78 -6.85 -5.50 0.29
N SER A 79 -7.01 -6.71 -0.24
CA SER A 79 -8.03 -7.65 0.20
C SER A 79 -7.84 -8.07 1.66
N CYS A 80 -6.58 -8.26 2.08
CA CYS A 80 -6.27 -8.54 3.47
C CYS A 80 -6.61 -7.36 4.39
N ILE A 81 -6.26 -6.12 4.01
CA ILE A 81 -6.56 -4.92 4.81
C ILE A 81 -8.08 -4.78 5.00
N LYS A 82 -8.85 -4.96 3.91
CA LYS A 82 -10.32 -4.90 3.95
C LYS A 82 -10.92 -5.93 4.89
N ALA A 83 -10.34 -7.13 4.96
CA ALA A 83 -10.77 -8.18 5.88
C ALA A 83 -10.30 -7.96 7.32
N ASN A 84 -9.29 -7.12 7.54
CA ASN A 84 -8.66 -6.88 8.83
C ASN A 84 -8.52 -5.37 9.06
N PRO A 85 -9.62 -4.65 9.39
CA PRO A 85 -9.59 -3.20 9.57
C PRO A 85 -8.63 -2.73 10.68
N ASN A 86 -8.30 -3.61 11.63
CA ASN A 86 -7.32 -3.36 12.71
C ASN A 86 -5.91 -3.90 12.38
N ALA A 87 -5.62 -4.27 11.12
CA ALA A 87 -4.35 -4.86 10.72
C ALA A 87 -3.14 -3.93 10.87
N PHE A 88 -3.39 -2.63 10.94
CA PHE A 88 -2.38 -1.59 11.05
C PHE A 88 -2.75 -0.71 12.23
N ALA A 89 -1.77 -0.40 13.09
CA ALA A 89 -1.97 0.51 14.20
C ALA A 89 -2.36 1.90 13.65
N LYS A 90 -3.34 2.55 14.30
CA LYS A 90 -3.80 3.90 13.93
C LYS A 90 -2.66 4.93 13.94
N ASP A 91 -1.62 4.67 14.73
CA ASP A 91 -0.41 5.51 14.79
C ASP A 91 0.42 5.52 13.48
N VAL A 92 0.19 4.57 12.56
CA VAL A 92 0.79 4.59 11.20
C VAL A 92 -0.11 5.37 10.22
N LEU A 93 -1.36 5.68 10.62
CA LEU A 93 -2.43 6.26 9.81
C LEU A 93 -2.65 7.74 10.10
N GLU A 94 -2.18 8.21 11.26
CA GLU A 94 -2.39 9.56 11.78
C GLU A 94 -1.10 10.37 11.68
N ASP A 95 -0.83 10.92 10.49
CA ASP A 95 0.12 12.03 10.33
C ASP A 95 -0.48 13.13 9.44
N ASP A 96 -1.76 13.44 9.65
CA ASP A 96 -2.35 14.75 9.31
C ASP A 96 -3.63 14.98 10.15
N ASP A 97 -3.50 15.91 11.11
CA ASP A 97 -4.51 16.69 11.85
C ASP A 97 -5.35 16.10 13.02
N ASP A 98 -4.95 16.56 14.21
CA ASP A 98 -5.73 17.05 15.37
C ASP A 98 -6.58 16.15 16.28
N GLU A 99 -6.46 16.46 17.59
CA GLU A 99 -7.11 15.89 18.77
C GLU A 99 -8.55 15.38 18.56
N VAL A 100 -8.83 14.09 18.76
CA VAL A 100 -10.14 13.66 19.28
C VAL A 100 -10.04 12.43 20.17
N LYS A 101 -10.54 12.61 21.39
CA LYS A 101 -10.82 11.61 22.43
C LYS A 101 -11.60 10.40 21.93
N GLU A 102 -11.44 9.29 22.64
CA GLU A 102 -12.40 8.18 22.65
C GLU A 102 -13.84 8.69 22.70
N GLU A 103 -14.65 8.39 21.67
CA GLU A 103 -16.07 8.03 21.79
C GLU A 103 -16.60 7.50 20.45
N GLU A 104 -17.64 6.66 20.56
CA GLU A 104 -18.24 5.72 19.61
C GLU A 104 -18.43 6.14 18.13
N GLU A 105 -18.48 5.14 17.25
CA GLU A 105 -18.77 5.26 15.82
C GLU A 105 -20.02 6.12 15.50
N PRO A 106 -20.00 6.81 14.35
CA PRO A 106 -20.70 6.20 13.22
C PRO A 106 -19.88 6.22 11.92
N ALA A 107 -20.14 5.22 11.08
CA ALA A 107 -19.53 4.98 9.78
C ALA A 107 -19.32 6.26 8.97
N GLN A 108 -18.06 6.67 8.84
CA GLN A 108 -17.68 7.72 7.90
C GLN A 108 -17.82 7.16 6.48
N GLU A 109 -18.67 7.78 5.67
CA GLU A 109 -18.82 7.47 4.25
C GLU A 109 -17.53 7.87 3.51
N TYR A 110 -16.58 6.94 3.42
CA TYR A 110 -15.34 7.15 2.67
C TYR A 110 -15.68 7.25 1.17
N LYS A 111 -15.62 8.45 0.59
CA LYS A 111 -15.82 8.64 -0.86
C LYS A 111 -14.67 7.99 -1.63
N ILE A 112 -14.96 6.82 -2.17
CA ILE A 112 -14.09 6.09 -3.10
C ILE A 112 -14.02 6.91 -4.40
N ILE A 113 -12.88 7.52 -4.69
CA ILE A 113 -12.64 8.17 -5.99
C ILE A 113 -11.97 7.13 -6.91
N PRO A 114 -12.67 6.61 -7.91
CA PRO A 114 -12.07 5.63 -8.83
C PRO A 114 -10.90 6.27 -9.60
N PRO A 115 -9.81 5.51 -9.87
CA PRO A 115 -8.73 6.01 -10.71
C PRO A 115 -9.25 6.27 -12.14
N GLU A 116 -8.65 7.20 -12.88
CA GLU A 116 -9.17 7.68 -14.17
C GLU A 116 -9.44 6.56 -15.19
N TRP A 117 -8.66 5.48 -15.17
CA TRP A 117 -8.86 4.30 -16.03
C TRP A 117 -10.04 3.39 -15.63
N SER A 118 -10.61 3.58 -14.44
CA SER A 118 -11.83 2.88 -13.98
C SER A 118 -13.12 3.51 -14.50
N THR A 119 -13.05 4.67 -15.16
CA THR A 119 -14.22 5.39 -15.70
C THR A 119 -14.30 5.30 -17.22
N GLU A 120 -14.17 4.12 -17.81
CA GLU A 120 -14.48 3.91 -19.23
C GLU A 120 -15.26 2.61 -19.41
N SER A 121 -16.59 2.70 -19.29
CA SER A 121 -17.63 1.92 -19.99
C SER A 121 -18.98 1.98 -19.25
N GLN A 122 -19.53 3.17 -19.06
CA GLN A 122 -20.99 3.31 -19.07
C GLN A 122 -21.41 3.70 -20.48
N SER A 123 -21.33 2.74 -21.40
CA SER A 123 -22.17 2.79 -22.60
C SER A 123 -23.58 2.37 -22.17
N PRO A 124 -24.62 3.21 -22.33
CA PRO A 124 -25.97 2.84 -21.98
C PRO A 124 -26.44 1.71 -22.91
N ARG A 125 -26.61 0.50 -22.38
CA ARG A 125 -27.53 -0.47 -23.00
C ARG A 125 -28.93 0.11 -22.87
N GLN A 126 -29.39 0.82 -23.90
CA GLN A 126 -30.80 1.15 -24.04
C GLN A 126 -31.57 -0.17 -24.13
N ARG A 127 -32.37 -0.43 -23.09
CA ARG A 127 -33.49 -1.37 -23.20
C ARG A 127 -34.53 -0.72 -24.10
N LEU A 128 -34.82 -1.39 -25.22
CA LEU A 128 -36.10 -1.37 -25.94
C LEU A 128 -36.32 -2.79 -26.44
#